data_AF-A0A3A0ERY3-F1
#
_entry.id   AF-A0A3A0ERY3-F1
#
_cell.length_a   1.000
_cell.length_b   1.000
_cell.length_c   1.000
_cell.angle_alpha   90.00
_cell.angle_beta   90.00
_cell.angle_gamma   90.00
#
_symmetry.space_group_name_H-M   'P 1'
#
loop_
_entity.id
_entity.type
_entity.pdbx_description
1 polymer ?
#
loop_
_entity_poly.entity_id
_entity_poly.type
_entity_poly.pdbx_seq_one_letter_code
_entity_poly.pdbx_strand_id
1 'polypeptide(L)'
;MRHPSEQNGSFLRFYVHENQRAHHMLLWEWLLRQANRMGIRGGSAFRAMAGFGSHHVLHEDHFFELAGTSTIEVEFIVTDDEAEQLLDLVRRERLRVFHARIPAAFGVIDPEEDDALDAGTPPPEGRP
;
A
#
# COMPACT_ATOMS: atom_id res chain seq x y z
N MET A 1 27.41 -6.44 9.16
CA MET A 1 26.80 -6.24 7.84
C MET A 1 25.33 -6.65 7.95
N ARG A 2 24.40 -5.69 8.04
CA ARG A 2 22.97 -5.98 7.86
C ARG A 2 22.69 -5.54 6.43
N HIS A 3 22.30 -6.45 5.55
CA HIS A 3 21.72 -6.07 4.26
C HIS A 3 20.47 -5.22 4.56
N PRO A 4 20.08 -4.24 3.71
CA PRO A 4 18.74 -3.68 3.78
C PRO A 4 17.78 -4.87 3.77
N SER A 5 17.12 -5.10 4.91
CA SER A 5 16.42 -6.35 5.11
C SER A 5 15.17 -6.31 4.26
N GLU A 6 15.23 -6.89 3.07
CA GLU A 6 14.05 -7.27 2.32
C GLU A 6 13.20 -8.17 3.22
N GLN A 7 11.96 -7.75 3.42
CA GLN A 7 10.96 -8.46 4.20
C GLN A 7 9.92 -9.02 3.25
N ASN A 8 9.52 -10.26 3.46
CA ASN A 8 8.40 -10.86 2.75
C ASN A 8 7.07 -10.43 3.38
N GLY A 9 6.06 -10.28 2.56
CA GLY A 9 4.69 -10.04 2.96
C GLY A 9 3.79 -9.95 1.73
N SER A 10 2.92 -8.96 1.67
CA SER A 10 1.95 -8.81 0.59
C SER A 10 1.65 -7.36 0.24
N PHE A 11 1.32 -7.14 -1.03
CA PHE A 11 0.41 -6.05 -1.39
C PHE A 11 -1.02 -6.50 -1.10
N LEU A 12 -1.69 -5.80 -0.18
CA LEU A 12 -3.11 -5.98 0.10
C LEU A 12 -3.88 -4.82 -0.52
N ARG A 13 -4.71 -5.12 -1.52
CA ARG A 13 -5.50 -4.13 -2.26
C ARG A 13 -6.97 -4.28 -1.95
N PHE A 14 -7.65 -3.17 -1.69
CA PHE A 14 -9.09 -3.07 -1.59
C PHE A 14 -9.63 -2.23 -2.74
N TYR A 15 -10.75 -2.66 -3.30
CA TYR A 15 -11.45 -1.94 -4.34
C TYR A 15 -12.77 -1.44 -3.78
N VAL A 16 -12.92 -0.12 -3.73
CA VAL A 16 -14.08 0.54 -3.13
C VAL A 16 -14.65 1.59 -4.08
N HIS A 17 -15.93 1.91 -3.95
CA HIS A 17 -16.48 3.04 -4.68
C HIS A 17 -16.00 4.35 -4.05
N GLU A 18 -15.69 5.34 -4.87
CA GLU A 18 -15.24 6.67 -4.41
C GLU A 18 -16.13 7.29 -3.34
N ASN A 19 -17.44 7.14 -3.48
CA ASN A 19 -18.44 7.71 -2.58
C ASN A 19 -18.94 6.73 -1.49
N GLN A 20 -18.39 5.52 -1.42
CA GLN A 20 -18.73 4.55 -0.37
C GLN A 20 -18.29 5.12 0.98
N ARG A 21 -19.14 4.98 2.01
CA ARG A 21 -18.87 5.53 3.34
C ARG A 21 -18.83 4.46 4.43
N ALA A 22 -18.00 4.70 5.44
CA ALA A 22 -17.98 4.01 6.73
C ALA A 22 -17.88 5.07 7.84
N HIS A 23 -18.74 4.98 8.87
CA HIS A 23 -18.74 5.90 10.02
C HIS A 23 -18.72 7.39 9.62
N HIS A 24 -19.55 7.75 8.63
CA HIS A 24 -19.65 9.11 8.06
C HIS A 24 -18.43 9.60 7.26
N MET A 25 -17.39 8.78 7.09
CA MET A 25 -16.19 9.08 6.29
C MET A 25 -16.20 8.30 4.99
N LEU A 26 -15.48 8.76 3.96
CA LEU A 26 -15.25 7.96 2.76
C LEU A 26 -14.48 6.69 3.14
N LEU A 27 -14.89 5.55 2.60
CA LEU A 27 -14.36 4.25 3.02
C LEU A 27 -12.85 4.14 2.72
N TRP A 28 -12.38 4.64 1.58
CA TRP A 28 -10.96 4.65 1.27
C TRP A 28 -10.15 5.48 2.29
N GLU A 29 -10.69 6.62 2.72
CA GLU A 29 -10.05 7.47 3.73
C GLU A 29 -10.04 6.78 5.09
N TRP A 30 -11.18 6.17 5.45
CA TRP A 30 -11.29 5.41 6.69
C TRP A 30 -10.26 4.26 6.72
N LEU A 31 -10.12 3.48 5.64
CA LEU A 31 -9.13 2.40 5.54
C LEU A 31 -7.69 2.89 5.77
N LEU A 32 -7.29 3.97 5.07
CA LEU A 32 -5.96 4.57 5.25
C LEU A 32 -5.72 5.03 6.70
N ARG A 33 -6.72 5.66 7.32
CA ARG A 33 -6.61 6.12 8.71
C ARG A 33 -6.53 4.97 9.71
N GLN A 34 -7.17 3.83 9.44
CA GLN A 34 -7.08 2.65 10.31
C GLN A 34 -5.69 2.00 10.18
N ALA A 35 -5.23 1.79 8.96
CA ALA A 35 -3.90 1.23 8.69
C ALA A 35 -2.78 2.07 9.34
N ASN A 36 -2.86 3.40 9.22
CA ASN A 36 -1.91 4.31 9.88
C ASN A 36 -1.94 4.12 11.42
N ARG A 37 -3.13 4.06 12.04
CA ARG A 37 -3.28 3.80 13.48
C ARG A 37 -2.73 2.44 13.93
N MET A 38 -2.75 1.45 13.04
CA MET A 38 -2.20 0.12 13.29
C MET A 38 -0.67 0.07 13.15
N GLY A 39 -0.04 1.15 12.68
CA GLY A 39 1.42 1.22 12.48
C GLY A 39 1.89 0.61 11.17
N ILE A 40 0.98 0.37 10.21
CA ILE A 40 1.34 -0.19 8.91
C ILE A 40 2.20 0.82 8.15
N ARG A 41 3.33 0.34 7.61
CA ARG A 41 4.41 1.20 7.08
C ARG A 41 4.04 1.95 5.81
N GLY A 42 3.10 1.45 5.01
CA GLY A 42 2.73 2.07 3.74
C GLY A 42 1.28 1.80 3.35
N GLY A 43 0.62 2.85 2.84
CA GLY A 43 -0.73 2.78 2.31
C GLY A 43 -1.00 3.92 1.33
N SER A 44 -1.64 3.61 0.21
CA SER A 44 -1.93 4.56 -0.86
C SER A 44 -3.35 4.35 -1.38
N ALA A 45 -3.96 5.39 -1.95
CA ALA A 45 -5.23 5.29 -2.64
C ALA A 45 -5.13 5.90 -4.04
N PHE A 46 -5.61 5.17 -5.05
CA PHE A 46 -5.54 5.53 -6.45
C PHE A 46 -6.96 5.53 -7.06
N ARG A 47 -7.31 6.60 -7.77
CA ARG A 47 -8.56 6.64 -8.53
C ARG A 47 -8.36 5.93 -9.87
N ALA A 48 -9.21 4.95 -10.16
CA ALA A 48 -9.28 4.33 -11.47
C ALA A 48 -9.90 5.29 -12.48
N MET A 49 -9.29 5.40 -13.66
CA MET A 49 -9.81 6.19 -14.79
C MET A 49 -11.00 5.50 -15.47
N ALA A 50 -11.04 4.18 -15.43
CA ALA A 50 -12.11 3.34 -15.94
C ALA A 50 -12.05 1.95 -15.26
N GLY A 51 -13.15 1.21 -15.31
CA GLY A 51 -13.20 -0.16 -14.81
C GLY A 51 -14.55 -0.82 -15.00
N PHE A 52 -14.61 -2.14 -14.84
CA PHE A 52 -15.87 -2.89 -14.85
C PHE A 52 -16.02 -3.69 -13.57
N GLY A 53 -17.23 -3.70 -13.02
CA GLY A 53 -17.56 -4.46 -11.81
C GLY A 53 -18.17 -5.84 -12.11
N SER A 54 -18.74 -6.47 -11.09
CA SER A 54 -19.44 -7.77 -11.18
C SER A 54 -20.59 -7.82 -12.20
N HIS A 55 -21.08 -6.67 -12.67
CA HIS A 55 -22.12 -6.55 -13.67
C HIS A 55 -21.57 -6.41 -15.11
N HIS A 56 -20.25 -6.45 -15.31
CA HIS A 56 -19.57 -6.37 -16.60
C HIS A 56 -19.85 -5.10 -17.43
N VAL A 57 -20.36 -4.04 -16.78
CA VAL A 57 -20.53 -2.73 -17.40
C VAL A 57 -19.21 -1.96 -17.28
N LEU A 58 -18.65 -1.55 -18.41
CA LEU A 58 -17.48 -0.68 -18.46
C LEU A 58 -17.92 0.74 -18.07
N HIS A 59 -17.36 1.26 -16.99
CA HIS A 59 -17.49 2.67 -16.63
C HIS A 59 -16.24 3.40 -17.12
N GLU A 60 -16.41 4.24 -18.15
CA GLU A 60 -15.44 5.25 -18.54
C GLU A 60 -15.90 6.60 -17.94
N ASP A 61 -14.97 7.47 -17.55
CA ASP A 61 -15.24 8.79 -16.95
C ASP A 61 -16.02 9.78 -17.87
N HIS A 62 -16.57 9.31 -19.00
CA HIS A 62 -17.40 10.10 -19.91
C HIS A 62 -18.88 9.67 -19.89
N PHE A 63 -19.67 10.48 -19.19
CA PHE A 63 -20.99 11.02 -19.60
C PHE A 63 -22.17 10.04 -19.79
N PHE A 64 -23.11 10.09 -18.81
CA PHE A 64 -24.54 9.70 -18.86
C PHE A 64 -24.82 8.18 -18.99
N GLU A 65 -25.53 7.49 -18.10
CA GLU A 65 -26.58 7.80 -17.14
C GLU A 65 -26.49 6.80 -15.96
N LEU A 66 -26.76 7.26 -14.73
CA LEU A 66 -26.58 6.61 -13.41
C LEU A 66 -25.17 6.75 -12.80
N ALA A 67 -24.91 7.95 -12.25
CA ALA A 67 -23.91 8.26 -11.23
C ALA A 67 -22.63 7.40 -11.23
N GLY A 68 -21.69 7.77 -12.09
CA GLY A 68 -20.31 7.31 -12.06
C GLY A 68 -19.72 7.41 -10.65
N THR A 69 -19.50 6.26 -10.02
CA THR A 69 -18.56 6.15 -8.91
C THR A 69 -17.30 5.54 -9.47
N SER A 70 -16.28 6.37 -9.69
CA SER A 70 -14.96 5.85 -10.04
C SER A 70 -14.51 4.89 -8.92
N THR A 71 -13.88 3.78 -9.31
CA THR A 71 -13.31 2.84 -8.34
C THR A 71 -12.06 3.47 -7.73
N ILE A 72 -11.92 3.36 -6.41
CA ILE A 72 -10.69 3.68 -5.70
C ILE A 72 -10.00 2.36 -5.34
N GLU A 73 -8.78 2.17 -5.82
CA GLU A 73 -7.88 1.12 -5.35
C GLU A 73 -7.13 1.64 -4.12
N VAL A 74 -7.27 0.97 -2.99
CA VAL A 74 -6.54 1.26 -1.75
C VAL A 74 -5.54 0.14 -1.52
N GLU A 75 -4.26 0.44 -1.60
CA GLU A 75 -3.16 -0.53 -1.49
C GLU A 75 -2.39 -0.35 -0.20
N PHE A 76 -2.01 -1.47 0.43
CA PHE A 76 -1.13 -1.52 1.60
C PHE A 76 0.02 -2.48 1.37
N ILE A 77 1.22 -2.10 1.81
CA ILE A 77 2.38 -2.98 1.90
C ILE A 77 2.44 -3.51 3.33
N VAL A 78 2.19 -4.80 3.49
CA VAL A 78 1.93 -5.41 4.80
C VAL A 78 2.70 -6.71 4.98
N THR A 79 3.11 -6.97 6.20
CA THR A 79 3.43 -8.34 6.66
C THR A 79 2.17 -9.20 6.68
N ASP A 80 2.33 -10.51 6.82
CA ASP A 80 1.19 -11.43 6.86
C ASP A 80 0.27 -11.15 8.07
N ASP A 81 0.83 -10.81 9.23
CA ASP A 81 0.07 -10.48 10.44
C ASP A 81 -0.72 -9.17 10.26
N GLU A 82 -0.09 -8.13 9.70
CA GLU A 82 -0.77 -6.85 9.41
C GLU A 82 -1.90 -7.03 8.39
N ALA A 83 -1.71 -7.90 7.39
CA ALA A 83 -2.74 -8.23 6.41
C ALA A 83 -3.98 -8.85 7.09
N GLU A 84 -3.78 -9.84 7.95
CA GLU A 84 -4.89 -10.48 8.68
C GLU A 84 -5.59 -9.50 9.62
N GLN A 85 -4.83 -8.63 10.32
CA GLN A 85 -5.43 -7.61 11.18
C GLN A 85 -6.33 -6.64 10.41
N LEU A 86 -5.91 -6.20 9.21
CA LEU A 86 -6.74 -5.34 8.34
C LEU A 86 -7.97 -6.07 7.84
N LEU A 87 -7.83 -7.32 7.39
CA LEU A 87 -8.96 -8.13 6.92
C LEU A 87 -9.97 -8.37 8.04
N ASP A 88 -9.51 -8.67 9.24
CA ASP A 88 -10.37 -8.85 10.39
C ASP A 88 -11.04 -7.55 10.82
N LEU A 89 -10.35 -6.41 10.72
CA LEU A 89 -10.97 -5.11 10.94
C LEU A 89 -12.13 -4.87 9.96
N VAL A 90 -11.90 -5.10 8.67
CA VAL A 90 -12.94 -4.98 7.62
C VAL A 90 -14.11 -5.92 7.90
N ARG A 91 -13.85 -7.17 8.30
CA ARG A 91 -14.89 -8.16 8.68
C ARG A 91 -15.69 -7.71 9.91
N ARG A 92 -15.01 -7.23 10.97
CA ARG A 92 -15.66 -6.75 12.20
C ARG A 92 -16.59 -5.57 11.94
N GLU A 93 -16.17 -4.67 11.05
CA GLU A 93 -16.96 -3.50 10.63
C GLU A 93 -18.04 -3.86 9.60
N ARG A 94 -18.15 -5.14 9.21
CA ARG A 94 -19.14 -5.67 8.26
C ARG A 94 -19.11 -4.95 6.92
N LEU A 95 -17.93 -4.51 6.51
CA LEU A 95 -17.72 -3.80 5.26
C LEU A 95 -17.61 -4.80 4.10
N ARG A 96 -18.48 -4.65 3.10
CA ARG A 96 -18.39 -5.42 1.87
C ARG A 96 -17.43 -4.73 0.90
N VAL A 97 -16.24 -5.29 0.75
CA VAL A 97 -15.18 -4.81 -0.16
C VAL A 97 -14.59 -5.98 -0.93
N PHE A 98 -14.32 -5.76 -2.21
CA PHE A 98 -13.51 -6.70 -2.98
C PHE A 98 -12.04 -6.44 -2.66
N HIS A 99 -11.23 -7.50 -2.60
CA HIS A 99 -9.82 -7.39 -2.25
C HIS A 99 -8.97 -8.40 -3.03
N ALA A 100 -7.70 -8.06 -3.19
CA ALA A 100 -6.67 -8.95 -3.70
C ALA A 100 -5.48 -8.93 -2.75
N ARG A 101 -4.82 -10.07 -2.58
CA ARG A 101 -3.57 -10.21 -1.82
C ARG A 101 -2.52 -10.82 -2.74
N ILE A 102 -1.43 -10.10 -2.94
CA ILE A 102 -0.35 -10.48 -3.85
C ILE A 102 0.92 -10.62 -3.02
N PRO A 103 1.60 -11.79 -3.01
CA PRO A 103 2.87 -11.94 -2.31
C PRO A 103 3.92 -10.93 -2.82
N ALA A 104 4.68 -10.34 -1.91
CA ALA A 104 5.69 -9.34 -2.25
C ALA A 104 6.89 -9.42 -1.30
N ALA A 105 8.07 -9.01 -1.80
CA ALA A 105 9.21 -8.64 -0.98
C ALA A 105 9.34 -7.12 -1.00
N PHE A 106 9.67 -6.51 0.14
CA PHE A 106 9.81 -5.06 0.27
C PHE A 106 10.90 -4.70 1.27
N GLY A 107 11.61 -3.62 0.98
CA GLY A 107 12.69 -3.09 1.81
C GLY A 107 12.86 -1.59 1.57
N VAL A 108 13.72 -0.97 2.36
CA VAL A 108 14.11 0.43 2.17
C VAL A 108 15.51 0.43 1.55
N ILE A 109 15.70 1.20 0.49
CA ILE A 109 17.02 1.47 -0.08
C ILE A 109 17.55 2.73 0.60
N ASP A 110 18.63 2.60 1.36
CA ASP A 110 19.32 3.71 2.01
C ASP A 110 20.63 4.01 1.25
N PRO A 111 20.83 5.21 0.68
CA PRO A 111 22.03 5.53 -0.08
C PRO A 111 23.30 5.70 0.78
N GLU A 112 23.21 5.78 2.12
CA GLU A 112 24.37 6.08 2.99
C GLU A 112 25.18 4.85 3.44
N GLU A 113 24.78 3.61 3.09
CA GLU A 113 25.52 2.39 3.48
C GLU A 113 26.74 2.05 2.61
N ASP A 114 26.93 2.71 1.45
CA ASP A 114 27.96 2.36 0.46
C ASP A 114 29.23 3.25 0.53
N ASP A 115 29.18 4.43 1.16
CA ASP A 115 30.26 5.43 1.13
C ASP A 115 31.35 5.26 2.22
N ALA A 116 31.16 4.36 3.20
CA ALA A 116 32.09 4.19 4.31
C ALA A 116 33.30 3.26 4.01
N LEU A 117 33.40 2.73 2.79
CA LEU A 117 34.43 1.74 2.42
C LEU A 117 35.60 2.30 1.57
N ASP A 118 35.57 3.58 1.16
CA ASP A 118 36.62 4.18 0.31
C ASP A 118 37.46 5.29 0.99
N ALA A 119 37.36 5.47 2.32
CA ALA A 119 38.34 6.28 3.05
C ALA A 119 39.63 5.48 3.30
N GLY A 120 40.34 5.20 2.20
CA GLY A 120 41.63 4.53 2.18
C GLY A 120 42.60 5.14 3.19
N THR A 121 43.16 4.26 4.01
CA THR A 121 44.28 4.54 4.91
C THR A 121 45.40 5.25 4.12
N PRO A 122 45.88 6.44 4.52
CA PRO A 122 47.01 7.06 3.83
C PRO A 122 48.25 6.17 3.99
N PRO A 123 49.07 6.02 2.93
CA PRO A 123 50.24 5.14 3.00
C PRO A 123 51.21 5.63 4.09
N PRO A 124 51.91 4.70 4.79
CA PRO A 124 52.85 5.11 5.83
C PRO A 124 54.01 5.91 5.21
N GLU A 125 54.22 7.13 5.70
CA GLU A 125 55.35 7.98 5.35
C GLU A 125 56.66 7.25 5.72
N GLY A 126 57.42 6.90 4.69
CA GLY A 126 58.77 6.37 4.86
C GLY A 126 59.72 7.44 5.39
N ARG A 127 60.41 7.11 6.48
CA ARG A 127 61.68 7.71 6.88
C ARG A 127 62.63 6.63 7.37
N PRO A 128 63.95 6.87 7.40
CA PRO A 128 64.70 8.04 6.91
C PRO A 128 65.33 7.86 5.53
#